data_AF-A0A7V8NW65-F1
#
_entry.id   AF-A0A7V8NW65-F1
#
_cell.length_a   1.000
_cell.length_b   1.000
_cell.length_c   1.000
_cell.angle_alpha   90.00
_cell.angle_beta   90.00
_cell.angle_gamma   90.00
#
_symmetry.space_group_name_H-M   'P 1'
#
loop_
_entity.id
_entity.type
_entity.pdbx_description
1 polymer ?
#
loop_
_entity_poly.entity_id
_entity_poly.type
_entity_poly.pdbx_seq_one_letter_code
_entity_poly.pdbx_strand_id
1 'polypeptide(L)' 'MATDTSPRPISPLRARMIEDMTVRGFNEHTRRDYVRHVRSFAAFIGRSPDTATAEDLRLF' A
#
# COMPACT_ATOMS: atom_id res chain seq x y z
N MET A 1 27.10 8.57 2.46
CA MET A 1 26.12 7.71 1.75
C MET A 1 24.91 8.58 1.42
N ALA A 2 24.87 9.16 0.22
CA ALA A 2 23.74 9.99 -0.21
C ALA A 2 22.55 9.08 -0.51
N THR A 3 21.47 9.22 0.24
CA THR A 3 20.21 8.53 -0.07
C THR A 3 19.65 9.13 -1.35
N ASP A 4 19.65 8.33 -2.41
CA ASP A 4 18.94 8.65 -3.64
C ASP A 4 17.49 9.02 -3.30
N THR A 5 17.18 10.31 -3.47
CA THR A 5 15.87 10.90 -3.17
C THR A 5 15.06 11.03 -4.46
N SER A 6 15.31 10.16 -5.44
CA SER A 6 14.44 10.08 -6.61
C SER A 6 13.06 9.57 -6.16
N PRO A 7 11.96 10.28 -6.47
CA PRO A 7 10.62 9.81 -6.14
C PRO A 7 10.38 8.50 -6.88
N ARG A 8 10.41 7.38 -6.14
CA ARG A 8 10.08 6.08 -6.72
C ARG A 8 8.69 6.17 -7.36
N PRO A 9 8.55 5.76 -8.64
CA PRO A 9 7.25 5.77 -9.29
C PRO A 9 6.25 4.98 -8.45
N ILE A 10 5.05 5.54 -8.28
CA ILE A 10 3.96 4.90 -7.55
C ILE A 10 3.55 3.64 -8.33
N SER A 11 3.49 2.49 -7.64
CA SER A 11 3.03 1.26 -8.30
C SER A 11 1.57 1.40 -8.76
N PRO A 12 1.15 0.77 -9.87
CA PRO A 12 -0.24 0.82 -10.34
C PRO A 12 -1.25 0.44 -9.26
N LEU A 13 -0.94 -0.58 -8.44
CA LEU A 13 -1.77 -1.01 -7.32
C LEU A 13 -1.96 0.10 -6.27
N ARG A 14 -0.89 0.82 -5.91
CA ARG A 14 -0.98 1.92 -4.96
C ARG A 14 -1.75 3.12 -5.53
N ALA A 15 -1.60 3.39 -6.83
CA ALA A 15 -2.35 4.46 -7.49
C ALA A 15 -3.86 4.18 -7.47
N ARG A 16 -4.26 2.95 -7.86
CA ARG A 16 -5.67 2.52 -7.83
C ARG A 16 -6.26 2.60 -6.41
N MET A 17 -5.53 2.11 -5.41
CA MET A 17 -5.96 2.19 -4.02
C MET A 17 -6.23 3.64 -3.56
N ILE A 18 -5.37 4.59 -3.93
CA ILE A 18 -5.56 6.00 -3.59
C ILE A 18 -6.77 6.59 -4.33
N GLU A 19 -6.93 6.26 -5.62
CA GLU A 19 -8.06 6.69 -6.43
C GLU A 19 -9.39 6.21 -5.83
N ASP A 20 -9.51 4.91 -5.54
CA ASP A 20 -10.73 4.31 -4.97
C ASP A 20 -11.11 4.97 -3.64
N MET A 21 -10.12 5.22 -2.78
CA MET A 21 -10.34 5.90 -1.50
C MET A 21 -10.74 7.37 -1.67
N THR A 22 -10.23 8.02 -2.71
CA THR A 22 -10.58 9.42 -3.03
C THR A 22 -12.01 9.50 -3.51
N VAL A 23 -12.44 8.61 -4.41
CA VAL A 23 -13.82 8.51 -4.89
C VAL A 23 -14.79 8.24 -3.74
N ARG A 24 -14.37 7.45 -2.74
CA ARG A 24 -15.15 7.16 -1.52
C ARG A 24 -15.13 8.28 -0.47
N GLY A 25 -14.43 9.39 -0.72
CA GLY A 25 -14.40 10.55 0.18
C GLY A 25 -13.50 10.38 1.42
N PHE A 26 -12.55 9.43 1.41
CA PHE A 26 -11.62 9.32 2.52
C PHE A 26 -10.62 10.48 2.54
N ASN A 27 -10.40 11.02 3.74
CA ASN A 27 -9.44 12.11 3.93
C ASN A 27 -7.99 11.63 3.69
N GLU A 28 -7.06 12.58 3.56
CA GLU A 28 -5.66 12.28 3.29
C GLU A 28 -5.00 11.43 4.38
N HIS A 29 -5.31 11.68 5.65
CA HIS A 29 -4.75 10.93 6.77
C HIS A 29 -5.15 9.45 6.70
N THR A 30 -6.43 9.17 6.48
CA THR A 30 -6.95 7.82 6.27
C THR A 30 -6.28 7.14 5.07
N ARG A 31 -6.19 7.81 3.91
CA ARG A 31 -5.51 7.26 2.72
C ARG A 31 -4.06 6.89 3.02
N ARG A 32 -3.33 7.78 3.70
CA ARG A 32 -1.93 7.56 4.09
C ARG A 32 -1.78 6.36 5.02
N ASP A 33 -2.66 6.25 6.00
CA ASP A 33 -2.64 5.17 6.98
C ASP A 33 -2.96 3.83 6.35
N TYR A 34 -3.93 3.74 5.46
CA TYR A 34 -4.21 2.51 4.74
C TYR A 34 -3.04 2.08 3.85
N VAL A 35 -2.42 3.02 3.12
CA VAL A 35 -1.22 2.72 2.31
C VAL A 35 -0.08 2.21 3.19
N ARG A 36 0.10 2.78 4.40
CA ARG A 36 1.08 2.31 5.37
C ARG A 36 0.79 0.85 5.80
N HIS A 37 -0.46 0.53 6.11
CA HIS A 37 -0.84 -0.84 6.49
C HIS A 37 -0.62 -1.84 5.35
N VAL A 38 -1.00 -1.51 4.12
CA VAL A 38 -0.77 -2.39 2.96
C VAL A 38 0.72 -2.59 2.70
N ARG A 39 1.55 -1.56 2.91
CA ARG A 39 3.01 -1.70 2.83
C ARG A 39 3.55 -2.64 3.91
N SER A 40 3.08 -2.52 5.15
CA SER A 40 3.49 -3.41 6.24
C SER A 40 3.06 -4.85 5.96
N PHE A 41 1.84 -5.05 5.44
CA PHE A 41 1.34 -6.36 5.04
C PHE A 41 2.18 -6.98 3.91
N ALA A 42 2.49 -6.22 2.86
CA ALA A 42 3.37 -6.66 1.78
C ALA A 42 4.76 -7.07 2.29
N ALA A 43 5.29 -6.34 3.27
CA ALA A 43 6.56 -6.69 3.92
C ALA A 43 6.46 -7.97 4.75
N PHE A 44 5.33 -8.20 5.43
CA PHE A 44 5.06 -9.42 6.20
C PHE A 44 5.02 -10.67 5.30
N ILE A 45 4.28 -10.61 4.19
CA ILE A 45 4.14 -11.76 3.27
C ILE A 45 5.31 -11.90 2.29
N GLY A 46 6.22 -10.91 2.22
CA GLY A 46 7.40 -10.93 1.37
C GLY A 46 7.14 -10.83 -0.14
N ARG A 47 5.92 -10.48 -0.55
CA ARG A 47 5.47 -10.42 -1.95
C ARG A 47 4.45 -9.31 -2.16
N SER A 48 4.09 -9.07 -3.42
CA SER A 48 3.11 -8.06 -3.77
C SER A 48 1.73 -8.40 -3.18
N PRO A 49 1.01 -7.44 -2.55
CA PRO A 49 -0.23 -7.73 -1.82
C PRO A 49 -1.43 -8.06 -2.72
N ASP A 50 -1.33 -7.86 -4.03
CA ASP A 50 -2.27 -8.38 -5.03
C ASP A 50 -2.25 -9.92 -5.16
N THR A 51 -1.18 -10.56 -4.69
CA THR A 51 -1.04 -12.03 -4.65
C THR A 51 -1.42 -12.63 -3.29
N ALA A 52 -1.93 -11.82 -2.37
CA ALA A 52 -2.31 -12.26 -1.04
C ALA A 52 -3.48 -13.24 -1.06
N THR A 53 -3.39 -14.26 -0.22
CA THR A 53 -4.45 -15.23 0.02
C THR A 53 -5.25 -14.86 1.27
N ALA A 54 -6.42 -15.48 1.45
CA ALA A 54 -7.18 -15.31 2.68
C ALA A 54 -6.41 -15.77 3.93
N GLU A 55 -5.51 -16.75 3.79
CA GLU A 55 -4.70 -17.22 4.90
C GLU A 55 -3.62 -16.22 5.29
N ASP A 56 -3.00 -15.55 4.30
CA ASP A 56 -2.05 -14.47 4.56
C ASP A 56 -2.68 -13.35 5.42
N LEU A 57 -3.97 -13.05 5.20
CA LEU A 57 -4.72 -12.07 5.98
C LEU A 57 -5.04 -12.53 7.40
N ARG A 58 -5.14 -13.84 7.66
CA ARG A 58 -5.38 -14.38 9.01
C ARG A 58 -4.11 -14.39 9.86
N LEU A 59 -2.96 -14.53 9.22
CA LEU A 59 -1.65 -14.61 9.88
C LEU A 59 -1.06 -13.23 10.19
N PHE A 60 -1.57 -12.17 9.56
CA PHE A 60 -1.16 -10.79 9.78
C PHE A 60 -1.93 -10.13 10.92
#